data_AF-A0AAD1JX84-F1
#
_entry.id   AF-A0AAD1JX84-F1
#
_cell.length_a   1.000
_cell.length_b   1.000
_cell.length_c   1.000
_cell.angle_alpha   90.00
_cell.angle_beta   90.00
_cell.angle_gamma   90.00
#
_symmetry.space_group_name_H-M   'P 1'
#
loop_
_entity.id
_entity.type
_entity.pdbx_description
1 polymer ?
#
loop_
_entity_poly.entity_id
_entity_poly.type
_entity_poly.pdbx_seq_one_letter_code
_entity_poly.pdbx_strand_id
1 'polypeptide(L)'
;MEKFAISNDQEFLEILYNYALNPNIKDRERKIVQLGRKELENKVYSLSVVNRMVASFQREAISSRLSKDTSVLYNSLKDYITRIAS
;
A
#
# COMPACT_ATOMS: atom_id res chain seq x y z
N MET A 1 2.07 1.45 -14.45
CA MET A 1 0.81 1.06 -13.80
C MET A 1 -0.07 2.28 -13.68
N GLU A 2 -1.33 2.15 -14.08
CA GLU A 2 -2.36 3.13 -13.73
C GLU A 2 -2.66 3.07 -12.22
N LYS A 3 -3.26 4.13 -11.69
CA LYS A 3 -3.59 4.33 -10.28
C LYS A 3 -4.50 3.20 -9.77
N PHE A 4 -4.29 2.74 -8.53
CA PHE A 4 -5.17 1.73 -7.94
C PHE A 4 -6.45 2.38 -7.42
N ALA A 5 -7.60 1.90 -7.87
CA ALA A 5 -8.89 2.22 -7.28
C ALA A 5 -9.20 1.20 -6.19
N ILE A 6 -9.07 1.58 -4.93
CA ILE A 6 -9.38 0.71 -3.78
C ILE A 6 -10.83 0.98 -3.38
N SER A 7 -11.80 0.13 -3.73
CA SER A 7 -13.22 0.41 -3.44
C SER A 7 -13.75 -0.30 -2.20
N ASN A 8 -13.15 -1.43 -1.83
CA ASN A 8 -13.51 -2.22 -0.65
C ASN A 8 -12.30 -3.03 -0.13
N ASP A 9 -12.45 -3.69 1.01
CA ASP A 9 -11.36 -4.46 1.65
C ASP A 9 -10.90 -5.66 0.80
N GLN A 10 -11.77 -6.28 0.02
CA GLN A 10 -11.42 -7.42 -0.84
C GLN A 10 -10.54 -6.98 -2.02
N GLU A 11 -10.93 -5.90 -2.70
CA GLU A 11 -10.09 -5.26 -3.74
C GLU A 11 -8.76 -4.81 -3.16
N PHE A 12 -8.77 -4.26 -1.94
CA PHE A 12 -7.53 -3.86 -1.30
C PHE A 12 -6.60 -5.06 -1.06
N LEU A 13 -7.16 -6.17 -0.56
CA LEU A 13 -6.41 -7.42 -0.36
C LEU A 13 -5.78 -7.92 -1.65
N GLU A 14 -6.56 -7.97 -2.73
CA GLU A 14 -6.12 -8.44 -4.05
C GLU A 14 -5.00 -7.57 -4.62
N ILE A 15 -5.14 -6.24 -4.49
CA ILE A 15 -4.08 -5.29 -4.85
C ILE A 15 -2.79 -5.65 -4.11
N LEU A 16 -2.84 -5.82 -2.78
CA LEU A 16 -1.63 -6.13 -1.99
C LEU A 16 -1.06 -7.52 -2.31
N TYR A 17 -1.91 -8.51 -2.64
CA TYR A 17 -1.49 -9.82 -3.10
C TYR A 17 -0.67 -9.73 -4.39
N ASN A 18 -1.23 -9.11 -5.43
CA ASN A 18 -0.58 -8.96 -6.73
C ASN A 18 0.69 -8.11 -6.61
N TYR A 19 0.62 -7.05 -5.81
CA TYR A 19 1.74 -6.14 -5.61
C TYR A 19 2.92 -6.81 -4.90
N ALA A 20 2.67 -7.69 -3.93
CA ALA A 20 3.70 -8.47 -3.26
C ALA A 20 4.45 -9.43 -4.19
N LEU A 21 3.95 -9.68 -5.41
CA LEU A 21 4.59 -10.48 -6.45
C LEU A 21 5.33 -9.63 -7.51
N ASN A 22 5.22 -8.30 -7.46
CA ASN A 22 5.85 -7.43 -8.45
C ASN A 22 7.39 -7.57 -8.39
N PRO A 23 8.09 -7.95 -9.48
CA PRO A 23 9.55 -8.10 -9.46
C PRO A 23 10.30 -6.75 -9.44
N ASN A 24 9.62 -5.64 -9.75
CA ASN A 24 10.23 -4.32 -9.92
C ASN A 24 10.31 -3.48 -8.62
N ILE A 25 9.91 -4.07 -7.48
CA ILE A 25 9.94 -3.41 -6.17
C ILE A 25 11.05 -3.98 -5.31
N LYS A 26 11.54 -3.15 -4.38
CA LYS A 26 12.58 -3.54 -3.43
C LYS A 26 12.03 -4.49 -2.37
N ASP A 27 12.91 -5.28 -1.75
CA ASP A 27 12.53 -6.18 -0.66
C ASP A 27 11.88 -5.46 0.52
N ARG A 28 12.37 -4.26 0.87
CA ARG A 28 11.76 -3.43 1.93
C ARG A 28 10.34 -2.99 1.58
N GLU A 29 10.12 -2.58 0.34
CA GLU A 29 8.80 -2.19 -0.15
C GLU A 29 7.85 -3.39 -0.15
N ARG A 30 8.33 -4.55 -0.61
CA ARG A 30 7.59 -5.83 -0.57
C ARG A 30 7.19 -6.20 0.86
N LYS A 31 8.10 -6.04 1.82
CA LYS A 31 7.81 -6.32 3.24
C LYS A 31 6.71 -5.42 3.80
N ILE A 32 6.70 -4.13 3.46
CA ILE A 32 5.64 -3.19 3.88
C ILE A 32 4.28 -3.66 3.33
N VAL A 33 4.24 -4.06 2.06
CA VAL A 33 3.03 -4.57 1.38
C VAL A 33 2.53 -5.86 2.03
N GLN A 34 3.42 -6.82 2.29
CA GLN A 34 3.09 -8.09 2.95
C GLN A 34 2.56 -7.88 4.38
N LEU A 35 3.11 -6.92 5.13
CA LEU A 35 2.61 -6.56 6.45
C LEU A 35 1.21 -5.98 6.37
N GLY A 36 0.96 -5.01 5.47
CA GLY A 36 -0.37 -4.45 5.26
C GLY A 36 -1.39 -5.51 4.87
N ARG A 37 -1.02 -6.44 3.98
CA ARG A 37 -1.85 -7.58 3.57
C ARG A 37 -2.25 -8.45 4.75
N LYS A 38 -1.27 -8.83 5.58
CA LYS A 38 -1.51 -9.64 6.79
C LYS A 38 -2.44 -8.93 7.77
N GLU A 39 -2.34 -7.61 7.92
CA GLU A 39 -3.26 -6.85 8.78
C GLU A 39 -4.70 -6.89 8.26
N LEU A 40 -4.90 -6.71 6.94
CA LEU A 40 -6.23 -6.80 6.34
C LEU A 40 -6.82 -8.21 6.43
N GLU A 41 -6.00 -9.25 6.22
CA GLU A 41 -6.42 -10.66 6.40
C GLU A 41 -6.92 -10.92 7.83
N ASN A 42 -6.32 -10.24 8.81
CA ASN A 42 -6.74 -10.27 10.21
C ASN A 42 -7.90 -9.31 10.52
N LYS A 43 -8.59 -8.80 9.50
CA LYS A 43 -9.74 -7.89 9.61
C LYS A 43 -9.43 -6.58 10.37
N VAL A 44 -8.16 -6.15 10.35
CA VAL A 44 -7.81 -4.83 10.87
C VAL A 44 -8.42 -3.77 9.95
N TYR A 45 -9.03 -2.75 10.55
CA TYR A 45 -9.71 -1.69 9.81
C TYR A 45 -8.82 -1.10 8.70
N SER A 46 -9.32 -1.11 7.47
CA SER A 46 -8.53 -0.80 6.27
C SER A 46 -7.90 0.59 6.32
N LEU A 47 -8.61 1.61 6.82
CA LEU A 47 -8.03 2.95 7.00
C LEU A 47 -6.81 2.93 7.94
N SER A 48 -6.83 2.14 9.02
CA SER A 48 -5.68 2.01 9.92
C SER A 48 -4.50 1.34 9.23
N VAL A 49 -4.76 0.31 8.41
CA VAL A 49 -3.73 -0.35 7.60
C VAL A 49 -3.11 0.62 6.60
N VAL A 50 -3.94 1.33 5.83
CA VAL A 50 -3.48 2.29 4.82
C VAL A 50 -2.61 3.38 5.45
N ASN A 51 -3.03 3.95 6.58
CA ASN A 51 -2.25 4.95 7.30
C ASN A 51 -0.87 4.44 7.72
N ARG A 52 -0.78 3.21 8.24
CA ARG A 52 0.51 2.60 8.61
C ARG A 52 1.38 2.30 7.39
N MET A 53 0.78 1.86 6.29
CA MET A 53 1.51 1.63 5.03
C MET A 53 2.08 2.94 4.48
N VAL A 54 1.27 4.00 4.41
CA VAL A 54 1.70 5.34 3.96
C VAL A 54 2.85 5.85 4.82
N ALA A 55 2.74 5.76 6.15
CA ALA A 55 3.83 6.16 7.06
C ALA A 55 5.11 5.35 6.82
N SER A 56 4.98 4.04 6.57
CA SER A 56 6.13 3.16 6.31
C SER A 56 6.81 3.49 4.98
N PHE A 57 6.03 3.70 3.92
CA PHE A 57 6.57 4.12 2.62
C PHE A 57 7.18 5.51 2.67
N GLN A 58 6.62 6.44 3.45
CA GLN A 58 7.21 7.76 3.63
C GLN A 58 8.59 7.68 4.31
N ARG A 59 8.73 6.83 5.34
CA ARG A 59 10.04 6.56 5.96
C ARG A 59 11.01 5.94 4.98
N GLU A 60 10.55 4.95 4.20
CA GLU A 60 11.37 4.34 3.16
C GLU A 60 11.83 5.40 2.17
N ALA A 61 10.94 6.25 1.65
CA ALA A 61 11.22 7.33 0.71
C ALA A 61 12.28 8.34 1.21
N ILE A 62 12.30 8.63 2.51
CA ILE A 62 13.33 9.47 3.14
C ILE A 62 14.69 8.77 3.15
N SER A 63 14.71 7.47 3.47
CA SER A 63 15.95 6.69 3.55
C SER A 63 16.49 6.26 2.18
N SER A 64 15.60 6.00 1.23
CA SER A 64 15.90 5.45 -0.08
C SER A 64 14.74 5.78 -1.03
N ARG A 65 15.04 6.27 -2.23
CA ARG A 65 14.00 6.62 -3.21
C ARG A 65 13.10 5.40 -3.48
N LEU A 66 11.78 5.56 -3.38
CA LEU A 66 10.83 4.49 -3.73
C LEU A 66 10.99 4.07 -5.19
N SER A 67 10.76 2.79 -5.48
CA SER A 67 10.60 2.32 -6.85
C SER A 67 9.45 3.07 -7.54
N LYS A 68 9.51 3.13 -8.87
CA LYS A 68 8.49 3.81 -9.68
C LYS A 68 7.11 3.22 -9.40
N ASP A 69 7.01 1.90 -9.35
CA ASP A 69 5.77 1.21 -9.06
C ASP A 69 5.31 1.50 -7.63
N THR A 70 6.21 1.53 -6.63
CA THR A 70 5.83 1.77 -5.23
C THR A 70 5.32 3.19 -5.03
N SER A 71 5.85 4.14 -5.80
CA SER A 71 5.34 5.51 -5.82
C SER A 71 3.88 5.58 -6.30
N VAL A 72 3.48 4.75 -7.27
CA VAL A 72 2.08 4.68 -7.76
C VAL A 72 1.14 4.13 -6.68
N LEU A 73 1.54 3.04 -6.00
CA LEU A 73 0.76 2.49 -4.90
C LEU A 73 0.64 3.48 -3.75
N TYR A 74 1.75 4.10 -3.34
CA TYR A 74 1.79 5.10 -2.27
C TYR A 74 0.83 6.27 -2.52
N ASN A 75 0.79 6.81 -3.75
CA ASN A 75 -0.13 7.88 -4.09
C ASN A 75 -1.60 7.40 -4.08
N SER A 76 -1.86 6.18 -4.58
CA SER A 76 -3.21 5.60 -4.56
C SER A 76 -3.74 5.41 -3.12
N LEU A 77 -2.86 5.01 -2.19
CA LEU A 77 -3.17 4.87 -0.77
C LEU A 77 -3.51 6.22 -0.11
N LYS A 78 -2.78 7.28 -0.44
CA LYS A 78 -3.08 8.64 0.05
C LYS A 78 -4.44 9.13 -0.40
N ASP A 79 -4.77 8.90 -1.68
CA ASP A 79 -6.06 9.32 -2.24
C ASP A 79 -7.22 8.54 -1.61
N TYR A 80 -7.02 7.26 -1.31
CA TYR A 80 -7.98 6.45 -0.57
C TYR A 80 -8.25 7.01 0.83
N ILE A 81 -7.22 7.42 1.58
CA ILE A 81 -7.39 8.08 2.89
C ILE A 81 -8.25 9.33 2.74
N THR A 82 -7.91 10.21 1.79
CA THR A 82 -8.63 11.47 1.57
C THR A 82 -10.11 11.24 1.28
N ARG A 83 -10.45 10.23 0.46
CA ARG A 83 -11.85 9.92 0.10
C ARG A 83 -12.68 9.36 1.27
N ILE A 84 -12.06 8.69 2.23
CA ILE A 84 -12.76 8.13 3.39
C ILE A 84 -12.87 9.14 4.53
N ALA A 85 -11.93 10.08 4.61
CA ALA A 85 -11.93 11.15 5.60
C ALA A 85 -12.85 12.33 5.23
N SER A 86 -13.27 12.44 3.97
CA SER A 86 -14.21 13.44 3.43
C SER A 86 -15.65 12.95 3.49
#